data_AF-A0A2N7Z866-F1
#
_entry.id   AF-A0A2N7Z866-F1
#
_cell.length_a   1.000
_cell.length_b   1.000
_cell.length_c   1.000
_cell.angle_alpha   90.00
_cell.angle_beta   90.00
_cell.angle_gamma   90.00
#
_symmetry.space_group_name_H-M   'P 1'
#
loop_
_entity.id
_entity.type
_entity.pdbx_description
1 polymer ?
#
loop_
_entity_poly.entity_id
_entity_poly.type
_entity_poly.pdbx_seq_one_letter_code
_entity_poly.pdbx_strand_id
1 'polypeptide(L)'
;MKISRGFALSCLMTLAAGPVLAAGFSLGDAANAISGMQGGNNKAAAAAPSSETAGLLSALTSQLNITPEQAVGGTGAMLGLAKNKLSGNDYSQLGNSVPGLDQLSGNNALGSLGALSGMLGQAGGSKTSGLDGLLGNVKNTNDLNTAFSALGMDSGMVGQFAPVILQYLGGQGASSSVLGKLAKAWGTGG
;
A
#
# COMPACT_ATOMS: atom_id res chain seq x y z
N MET A 1 -16.57 -67.55 17.90
CA MET A 1 -16.05 -66.17 17.81
C MET A 1 -14.53 -66.23 17.80
N LYS A 2 -13.87 -65.66 16.78
CA LYS A 2 -12.45 -65.85 16.47
C LYS A 2 -11.62 -64.58 16.78
N ILE A 3 -10.56 -64.79 17.58
CA ILE A 3 -9.20 -64.22 17.50
C ILE A 3 -8.89 -62.82 18.12
N SER A 4 -8.22 -62.91 19.29
CA SER A 4 -6.96 -62.29 19.77
C SER A 4 -6.20 -61.13 19.08
N ARG A 5 -5.83 -60.13 19.92
CA ARG A 5 -4.49 -59.57 20.34
C ARG A 5 -3.64 -58.66 19.42
N GLY A 6 -3.11 -57.59 20.05
CA GLY A 6 -1.93 -56.78 19.66
C GLY A 6 -2.18 -55.28 19.91
N PHE A 7 -1.83 -54.69 21.06
CA PHE A 7 -0.53 -54.11 21.50
C PHE A 7 -0.06 -52.88 20.69
N ALA A 8 0.36 -51.84 21.45
CA ALA A 8 1.05 -50.59 21.06
C ALA A 8 0.16 -49.51 20.38
N LEU A 9 0.36 -48.20 20.54
CA LEU A 9 1.46 -47.41 21.10
C LEU A 9 0.90 -45.97 21.27
N SER A 10 1.03 -45.36 22.44
CA SER A 10 0.89 -43.90 22.58
C SER A 10 2.00 -43.22 21.77
N CYS A 11 1.67 -42.21 20.94
CA CYS A 11 2.48 -41.00 20.73
C CYS A 11 1.90 -40.05 19.66
N LEU A 12 1.86 -38.76 20.04
CA LEU A 12 1.95 -37.55 19.22
C LEU A 12 0.85 -37.24 18.20
N MET A 13 -0.09 -36.41 18.65
CA MET A 13 -0.74 -35.40 17.79
C MET A 13 0.32 -34.41 17.29
N THR A 14 0.99 -34.76 16.19
CA THR A 14 1.77 -33.80 15.41
C THR A 14 0.79 -32.93 14.65
N LEU A 15 0.34 -31.84 15.28
CA LEU A 15 -0.25 -30.73 14.56
C LEU A 15 0.87 -30.12 13.72
N ALA A 16 0.93 -30.51 12.46
CA ALA A 16 1.73 -29.82 11.45
C ALA A 16 1.12 -28.42 11.28
N ALA A 17 1.57 -27.50 12.14
CA ALA A 17 1.50 -26.08 11.86
C ALA A 17 2.44 -25.82 10.68
N GLY A 18 1.93 -26.06 9.46
CA GLY A 18 2.42 -25.30 8.32
C GLY A 18 2.30 -23.82 8.65
N PRO A 19 3.20 -22.96 8.17
CA PRO A 19 3.11 -21.53 8.41
C PRO A 19 1.89 -21.01 7.67
N VAL A 20 0.75 -21.03 8.35
CA VAL A 20 -0.45 -20.27 8.01
C VAL A 20 -0.13 -18.82 8.39
N LEU A 21 0.45 -18.09 7.43
CA LEU A 21 0.30 -16.66 7.12
C LEU A 21 -0.13 -15.65 8.22
N ALA A 22 0.24 -15.81 9.49
CA ALA A 22 -0.15 -14.88 10.54
C ALA A 22 0.78 -14.95 11.77
N ALA A 23 1.97 -14.35 11.67
CA ALA A 23 2.64 -13.67 12.80
C ALA A 23 3.98 -13.09 12.34
N GLY A 24 4.03 -11.76 12.22
CA GLY A 24 5.28 -11.00 12.27
C GLY A 24 6.00 -10.80 10.93
N PHE A 25 5.68 -9.69 10.25
CA PHE A 25 6.73 -8.96 9.56
C PHE A 25 7.76 -8.54 10.61
N SER A 26 8.73 -9.41 10.90
CA SER A 26 9.86 -9.08 11.76
C SER A 26 10.71 -8.06 11.02
N LEU A 27 10.61 -6.80 11.44
CA LEU A 27 11.49 -5.71 11.01
C LEU A 27 12.98 -6.07 11.20
N GLY A 28 13.31 -6.99 12.12
CA GLY A 28 14.65 -7.52 12.32
C GLY A 28 15.13 -8.55 11.29
N ASP A 29 14.22 -9.21 10.57
CA ASP A 29 14.56 -10.17 9.50
C ASP A 29 14.76 -9.43 8.16
N ALA A 30 13.87 -8.44 7.88
CA ALA A 30 14.05 -7.49 6.77
C ALA A 30 15.35 -6.67 6.89
N ALA A 31 15.77 -6.33 8.13
CA ALA A 31 17.03 -5.65 8.41
C ALA A 31 18.27 -6.56 8.35
N ASN A 32 18.12 -7.90 8.34
CA ASN A 32 19.25 -8.80 8.09
C ASN A 32 19.38 -9.16 6.60
N ALA A 33 18.26 -9.26 5.88
CA ALA A 33 18.26 -9.44 4.42
C ALA A 33 18.91 -8.26 3.67
N ILE A 34 18.92 -7.05 4.24
CA ILE A 34 19.56 -5.86 3.66
C ILE A 34 21.10 -5.84 3.82
N SER A 35 21.63 -6.50 4.86
CA SER A 35 23.06 -6.48 5.18
C SER A 35 23.89 -7.36 4.25
N GLY A 36 23.24 -8.31 3.56
CA GLY A 36 23.87 -9.15 2.53
C GLY A 36 23.97 -8.50 1.14
N MET A 37 23.39 -7.31 0.94
CA MET A 37 23.38 -6.62 -0.36
C MET A 37 23.79 -5.14 -0.19
N GLN A 38 25.04 -4.94 0.22
CA GLN A 38 25.72 -3.63 0.14
C GLN A 38 25.98 -3.30 -1.34
N GLY A 39 25.05 -2.57 -1.96
CA GLY A 39 25.27 -2.00 -3.29
C GLY A 39 24.00 -1.71 -4.06
N GLY A 40 23.32 -0.60 -3.74
CA GLY A 40 22.29 -0.01 -4.60
C GLY A 40 20.97 0.29 -3.91
N ASN A 41 20.75 1.58 -3.62
CA ASN A 41 19.45 2.27 -3.59
C ASN A 41 18.25 1.43 -3.12
N ASN A 42 18.22 1.16 -1.82
CA ASN A 42 17.32 0.24 -1.14
C ASN A 42 15.89 0.82 -1.01
N LYS A 43 15.15 0.87 -2.12
CA LYS A 43 13.73 1.27 -2.20
C LYS A 43 12.74 0.21 -1.66
N ALA A 44 13.22 -0.97 -1.28
CA ALA A 44 12.40 -2.10 -0.84
C ALA A 44 12.25 -2.24 0.69
N ALA A 45 13.24 -1.81 1.49
CA ALA A 45 13.13 -1.85 2.96
C ALA A 45 12.30 -0.70 3.54
N ALA A 46 11.99 0.30 2.72
CA ALA A 46 11.07 1.38 3.03
C ALA A 46 9.60 0.99 2.72
N ALA A 47 9.38 -0.05 1.90
CA ALA A 47 8.08 -0.44 1.38
C ALA A 47 7.20 -1.28 2.34
N ALA A 48 7.55 -1.38 3.62
CA ALA A 48 6.63 -1.92 4.61
C ALA A 48 5.54 -0.87 4.85
N PRO A 49 4.27 -1.14 4.49
CA PRO A 49 3.20 -0.25 4.90
C PRO A 49 3.23 -0.18 6.42
N SER A 50 3.31 1.04 6.97
CA SER A 50 3.05 1.25 8.40
C SER A 50 1.70 0.61 8.76
N SER A 51 1.50 0.20 10.02
CA SER A 51 0.21 -0.37 10.45
C SER A 51 -0.95 0.56 10.07
N GLU A 52 -0.67 1.85 10.12
CA GLU A 52 -1.48 2.97 9.71
C GLU A 52 -1.83 2.92 8.21
N THR A 53 -0.84 2.94 7.33
CA THR A 53 -1.08 2.89 5.87
C THR A 53 -1.63 1.54 5.41
N ALA A 54 -1.30 0.44 6.09
CA ALA A 54 -1.91 -0.86 5.91
C ALA A 54 -3.39 -0.86 6.31
N GLY A 55 -3.75 -0.16 7.40
CA GLY A 55 -5.12 0.04 7.84
C GLY A 55 -5.95 0.83 6.82
N LEU A 56 -5.39 1.92 6.28
CA LEU A 56 -6.00 2.64 5.16
C LEU A 56 -6.20 1.73 3.94
N LEU A 57 -5.17 0.97 3.57
CA LEU A 57 -5.22 0.07 2.42
C LEU A 57 -6.30 -1.00 2.61
N SER A 58 -6.38 -1.60 3.79
CA SER A 58 -7.39 -2.58 4.15
C SER A 58 -8.80 -1.99 4.14
N ALA A 59 -8.96 -0.75 4.62
CA ALA A 59 -10.23 -0.05 4.56
C ALA A 59 -10.65 0.21 3.10
N LEU A 60 -9.74 0.68 2.25
CA LEU A 60 -10.00 0.92 0.82
C LEU A 60 -10.37 -0.38 0.09
N THR A 61 -9.59 -1.45 0.26
CA THR A 61 -9.86 -2.73 -0.40
C THR A 61 -11.17 -3.35 0.07
N SER A 62 -11.47 -3.27 1.37
CA SER A 62 -12.69 -3.85 1.93
C SER A 62 -13.94 -3.03 1.59
N GLN A 63 -13.87 -1.70 1.67
CA GLN A 63 -15.02 -0.82 1.42
C GLN A 63 -15.32 -0.67 -0.07
N LEU A 64 -14.29 -0.62 -0.92
CA LEU A 64 -14.46 -0.38 -2.36
C LEU A 64 -14.40 -1.68 -3.19
N ASN A 65 -14.17 -2.82 -2.54
CA ASN A 65 -14.04 -4.13 -3.18
C ASN A 65 -12.99 -4.15 -4.30
N ILE A 66 -11.86 -3.50 -4.05
CA ILE A 66 -10.73 -3.35 -4.99
C ILE A 66 -9.53 -4.21 -4.55
N THR A 67 -8.59 -4.43 -5.47
CA THR A 67 -7.37 -5.19 -5.16
C THR A 67 -6.36 -4.35 -4.34
N PRO A 68 -5.46 -4.98 -3.57
CA PRO A 68 -4.38 -4.27 -2.90
C PRO A 68 -3.51 -3.44 -3.86
N GLU A 69 -3.28 -3.94 -5.08
CA GLU A 69 -2.53 -3.21 -6.10
C GLU A 69 -3.26 -1.93 -6.53
N GLN A 70 -4.58 -2.00 -6.72
CA GLN A 70 -5.43 -0.86 -7.04
C GLN A 70 -5.45 0.16 -5.91
N ALA A 71 -5.53 -0.30 -4.67
CA ALA A 71 -5.58 0.58 -3.52
C ALA A 71 -4.22 1.27 -3.25
N VAL A 72 -3.09 0.57 -3.40
CA VAL A 72 -1.74 1.17 -3.32
C VAL A 72 -1.51 2.13 -4.49
N GLY A 73 -1.82 1.71 -5.72
CA GLY A 73 -1.63 2.53 -6.93
C GLY A 73 -2.53 3.75 -6.96
N GLY A 74 -3.80 3.61 -6.59
CA GLY A 74 -4.77 4.70 -6.51
C GLY A 74 -4.42 5.70 -5.42
N THR A 75 -4.04 5.23 -4.23
CA THR A 75 -3.58 6.11 -3.14
C THR A 75 -2.27 6.80 -3.52
N GLY A 76 -1.33 6.10 -4.17
CA GLY A 76 -0.10 6.66 -4.71
C GLY A 76 -0.33 7.75 -5.76
N ALA A 77 -1.35 7.58 -6.61
CA ALA A 77 -1.76 8.57 -7.60
C ALA A 77 -2.33 9.82 -6.94
N MET A 78 -3.24 9.63 -5.99
CA MET A 78 -3.90 10.72 -5.27
C MET A 78 -2.88 11.49 -4.43
N LEU A 79 -1.99 10.80 -3.72
CA LEU A 79 -0.91 11.44 -2.97
C LEU A 79 0.14 12.07 -3.89
N GLY A 80 0.40 11.51 -5.07
CA GLY A 80 1.25 12.12 -6.10
C GLY A 80 0.68 13.45 -6.60
N LEU A 81 -0.61 13.48 -6.93
CA LEU A 81 -1.31 14.71 -7.28
C LEU A 81 -1.30 15.71 -6.12
N ALA A 82 -1.59 15.23 -4.90
CA ALA A 82 -1.55 16.05 -3.71
C ALA A 82 -0.17 16.69 -3.53
N LYS A 83 0.92 15.94 -3.70
CA LYS A 83 2.30 16.43 -3.65
C LYS A 83 2.57 17.49 -4.73
N ASN A 84 1.95 17.39 -5.90
CA ASN A 84 2.06 18.40 -6.96
C ASN A 84 1.24 19.68 -6.66
N LYS A 85 0.09 19.54 -5.97
CA LYS A 85 -0.87 20.63 -5.72
C LYS A 85 -0.67 21.34 -4.38
N LEU A 86 -0.19 20.63 -3.37
CA LEU A 86 0.12 21.14 -2.05
C LEU A 86 1.50 21.78 -2.07
N SER A 87 1.69 22.84 -1.29
CA SER A 87 3.02 23.37 -1.04
C SER A 87 3.86 22.35 -0.26
N GLY A 88 5.18 22.34 -0.46
CA GLY A 88 6.09 21.43 0.24
C GLY A 88 5.87 21.40 1.75
N ASN A 89 5.59 22.54 2.38
CA ASN A 89 5.26 22.63 3.80
C ASN A 89 3.97 21.88 4.19
N ASP A 90 2.87 22.02 3.43
CA ASP A 90 1.60 21.35 3.73
C ASP A 90 1.76 19.82 3.62
N TYR A 91 2.48 19.36 2.58
CA TYR A 91 2.75 17.95 2.38
C TYR A 91 3.71 17.38 3.43
N SER A 92 4.75 18.12 3.82
CA SER A 92 5.64 17.72 4.93
C SER A 92 4.89 17.64 6.26
N GLN A 93 3.97 18.56 6.54
CA GLN A 93 3.13 18.48 7.73
C GLN A 93 2.24 17.23 7.72
N LEU A 94 1.73 16.85 6.55
CA LEU A 94 0.96 15.63 6.36
C LEU A 94 1.82 14.37 6.59
N GLY A 95 3.03 14.34 6.03
CA GLY A 95 3.99 13.24 6.22
C GLY A 95 4.47 13.11 7.67
N ASN A 96 4.59 14.22 8.40
CA ASN A 96 4.90 14.21 9.84
C ASN A 96 3.73 13.71 10.69
N SER A 97 2.49 13.92 10.24
CA SER A 97 1.28 13.50 10.96
C SER A 97 1.00 12.01 10.75
N VAL A 98 1.33 11.47 9.57
CA VAL A 98 1.01 10.09 9.19
C VAL A 98 2.28 9.30 8.91
N PRO A 99 2.78 8.51 9.89
CA PRO A 99 3.95 7.66 9.71
C PRO A 99 3.77 6.74 8.50
N GLY A 100 4.76 6.72 7.62
CA GLY A 100 4.74 5.87 6.42
C GLY A 100 3.94 6.41 5.24
N LEU A 101 3.32 7.59 5.33
CA LEU A 101 2.61 8.20 4.19
C LEU A 101 3.53 8.44 2.98
N ASP A 102 4.80 8.80 3.22
CA ASP A 102 5.79 8.97 2.17
C ASP A 102 6.03 7.68 1.38
N GLN A 103 5.87 6.50 2.01
CA GLN A 103 6.01 5.20 1.37
C GLN A 103 4.86 4.87 0.42
N LEU A 104 3.69 5.47 0.67
CA LEU A 104 2.49 5.27 -0.13
C LEU A 104 2.31 6.37 -1.19
N SER A 105 3.29 7.25 -1.37
CA SER A 105 3.18 8.41 -2.26
C SER A 105 4.08 8.31 -3.48
N GLY A 106 3.53 8.66 -4.65
CA GLY A 106 4.27 8.84 -5.90
C GLY A 106 5.16 7.64 -6.24
N ASN A 107 6.46 7.90 -6.48
CA ASN A 107 7.41 6.86 -6.85
C ASN A 107 7.63 5.81 -5.75
N ASN A 108 7.40 6.11 -4.46
CA ASN A 108 7.56 5.11 -3.40
C ASN A 108 6.43 4.07 -3.42
N ALA A 109 5.20 4.49 -3.69
CA ALA A 109 4.06 3.59 -3.90
C ALA A 109 4.33 2.61 -5.04
N LEU A 110 4.97 3.10 -6.12
CA LEU A 110 5.42 2.28 -7.23
C LEU A 110 6.53 1.31 -6.86
N GLY A 111 7.43 1.70 -5.96
CA GLY A 111 8.42 0.78 -5.39
C GLY A 111 7.75 -0.37 -4.63
N SER A 112 6.74 -0.06 -3.83
CA SER A 112 5.94 -1.06 -3.10
C SER A 112 5.16 -1.99 -4.03
N LEU A 113 4.51 -1.42 -5.06
CA LEU A 113 3.85 -2.20 -6.12
C LEU A 113 4.83 -3.09 -6.90
N GLY A 114 6.00 -2.56 -7.25
CA GLY A 114 7.04 -3.32 -7.95
C GLY A 114 7.56 -4.48 -7.10
N ALA A 115 7.75 -4.25 -5.80
CA ALA A 115 8.14 -5.30 -4.86
C ALA A 115 7.05 -6.37 -4.71
N LEU A 116 5.78 -5.97 -4.58
CA LEU A 116 4.64 -6.88 -4.50
C LEU A 116 4.46 -7.71 -5.78
N SER A 117 4.60 -7.06 -6.95
CA SER A 117 4.56 -7.69 -8.26
C SER A 117 5.66 -8.75 -8.41
N GLY A 118 6.89 -8.41 -8.02
CA GLY A 118 8.01 -9.35 -8.00
C GLY A 118 7.78 -10.56 -7.08
N MET A 119 7.12 -10.36 -5.93
CA MET A 119 6.77 -11.43 -5.00
C MET A 119 5.64 -12.34 -5.51
N LEU A 120 4.68 -11.81 -6.25
CA LEU A 120 3.59 -12.56 -6.89
C LEU A 120 4.04 -13.38 -8.12
N GLY A 121 5.35 -13.40 -8.42
CA GLY A 121 5.90 -14.08 -9.59
C GLY A 121 5.56 -13.39 -10.92
N GLN A 122 4.88 -12.25 -10.88
CA GLN A 122 4.81 -11.33 -12.01
C GLN A 122 6.12 -10.54 -12.01
N ALA A 123 7.17 -11.12 -12.58
CA ALA A 123 8.44 -10.44 -12.80
C ALA A 123 8.17 -9.05 -13.40
N GLY A 124 8.40 -8.02 -12.58
CA GLY A 124 8.20 -6.63 -12.93
C GLY A 124 9.03 -6.26 -14.15
N GLY A 125 8.37 -5.70 -15.17
CA GLY A 125 9.09 -5.26 -16.37
C GLY A 125 8.36 -4.33 -17.31
N SER A 126 7.06 -4.07 -17.14
CA SER A 126 6.35 -3.24 -18.14
C SER A 126 5.25 -2.33 -17.59
N LYS A 127 4.45 -2.79 -16.62
CA LYS A 127 3.34 -1.97 -16.10
C LYS A 127 3.81 -0.85 -15.17
N THR A 128 4.85 -1.09 -14.36
CA THR A 128 5.38 -0.08 -13.42
C THR A 128 6.07 1.09 -14.12
N SER A 129 6.73 0.88 -15.26
CA SER A 129 7.44 1.96 -15.97
C SER A 129 6.47 2.91 -16.69
N GLY A 130 5.38 2.38 -17.26
CA GLY A 130 4.31 3.21 -17.81
C GLY A 130 3.54 3.95 -16.72
N LEU A 131 3.35 3.29 -15.57
CA LEU A 131 2.69 3.86 -14.41
C LEU A 131 3.57 4.89 -13.67
N ASP A 132 4.91 4.82 -13.77
CA ASP A 132 5.85 5.80 -13.21
C ASP A 132 5.70 7.19 -13.82
N GLY A 133 5.60 7.27 -15.15
CA GLY A 133 5.31 8.52 -15.84
C GLY A 133 3.92 9.06 -15.53
N LEU A 134 2.93 8.18 -15.33
CA LEU A 134 1.55 8.57 -15.03
C LEU A 134 1.39 9.04 -13.58
N LEU A 135 1.83 8.25 -12.59
CA LEU A 135 1.68 8.54 -11.16
C LEU A 135 2.65 9.63 -10.68
N GLY A 136 3.85 9.71 -11.25
CA GLY A 136 4.83 10.74 -10.91
C GLY A 136 4.49 12.11 -11.48
N ASN A 137 3.65 12.17 -12.52
CA ASN A 137 3.32 13.40 -13.24
C ASN A 137 1.82 13.73 -13.21
N VAL A 138 1.08 13.25 -12.21
CA VAL A 138 -0.34 13.61 -12.02
C VAL A 138 -0.44 15.09 -11.62
N LYS A 139 -0.91 15.97 -12.52
CA LYS A 139 -1.03 17.43 -12.26
C LYS A 139 -2.47 17.88 -12.03
N ASN A 140 -3.42 17.06 -12.46
CA ASN A 140 -4.84 17.34 -12.41
C ASN A 140 -5.66 16.05 -12.32
N THR A 141 -6.97 16.20 -12.08
CA THR A 141 -7.90 15.08 -11.92
C THR A 141 -7.99 14.21 -13.17
N ASN A 142 -7.75 14.76 -14.37
CA ASN A 142 -7.72 13.96 -15.60
C ASN A 142 -6.52 12.98 -15.63
N ASP A 143 -5.33 13.45 -15.26
CA ASP A 143 -4.16 12.57 -15.12
C ASP A 143 -4.40 11.50 -14.05
N LEU A 144 -5.09 11.87 -12.97
CA LEU A 144 -5.43 10.97 -11.87
C LEU A 144 -6.38 9.87 -12.36
N ASN A 145 -7.43 10.25 -13.09
CA ASN A 145 -8.38 9.34 -13.71
C ASN A 145 -7.72 8.41 -14.74
N THR A 146 -6.71 8.91 -15.44
CA THR A 146 -5.91 8.12 -16.39
C THR A 146 -5.07 7.09 -15.65
N ALA A 147 -4.45 7.47 -14.52
CA ALA A 147 -3.72 6.54 -13.67
C ALA A 147 -4.63 5.46 -13.06
N PHE A 148 -5.84 5.83 -12.63
CA PHE A 148 -6.85 4.87 -12.14
C PHE A 148 -7.30 3.91 -13.24
N SER A 149 -7.59 4.43 -14.44
CA SER A 149 -7.92 3.61 -15.61
C SER A 149 -6.79 2.65 -15.99
N ALA A 150 -5.53 3.09 -15.89
CA ALA A 150 -4.35 2.25 -16.14
C ALA A 150 -4.21 1.10 -15.11
N LEU A 151 -4.75 1.28 -13.90
CA LEU A 151 -4.88 0.26 -12.85
C LEU A 151 -6.14 -0.61 -13.01
N GLY A 152 -6.93 -0.39 -14.07
CA GLY A 152 -8.20 -1.08 -14.29
C GLY A 152 -9.31 -0.65 -13.33
N MET A 153 -9.20 0.54 -12.74
CA MET A 153 -10.25 1.12 -11.88
C MET A 153 -11.11 2.11 -12.67
N ASP A 154 -12.36 2.25 -12.22
CA ASP A 154 -13.27 3.27 -12.74
C ASP A 154 -12.84 4.67 -12.31
N SER A 155 -12.95 5.66 -13.21
CA SER A 155 -12.61 7.06 -12.93
C SER A 155 -13.46 7.67 -11.80
N GLY A 156 -14.68 7.19 -11.59
CA GLY A 156 -15.55 7.61 -10.49
C GLY A 156 -15.05 7.18 -9.10
N MET A 157 -14.11 6.23 -9.03
CA MET A 157 -13.54 5.76 -7.76
C MET A 157 -12.74 6.85 -7.04
N VAL A 158 -12.22 7.86 -7.72
CA VAL A 158 -11.54 9.00 -7.06
C VAL A 158 -12.45 9.67 -6.03
N GLY A 159 -13.75 9.78 -6.33
CA GLY A 159 -14.75 10.32 -5.41
C GLY A 159 -15.06 9.40 -4.22
N GLN A 160 -14.73 8.12 -4.31
CA GLN A 160 -14.90 7.14 -3.22
C GLN A 160 -13.63 7.01 -2.38
N PHE A 161 -12.45 7.11 -3.01
CA PHE A 161 -11.16 7.08 -2.32
C PHE A 161 -10.93 8.33 -1.47
N ALA A 162 -11.26 9.50 -2.03
CA ALA A 162 -11.03 10.78 -1.36
C ALA A 162 -11.59 10.83 0.08
N PRO A 163 -12.89 10.56 0.34
CA PRO A 163 -13.43 10.62 1.70
C PRO A 163 -12.77 9.61 2.64
N VAL A 164 -12.43 8.41 2.17
CA VAL A 164 -11.74 7.39 2.98
C VAL A 164 -10.33 7.86 3.37
N ILE A 165 -9.57 8.38 2.41
CA ILE A 165 -8.22 8.92 2.65
C ILE A 165 -8.30 10.15 3.55
N LEU A 166 -9.23 11.08 3.33
CA LEU A 166 -9.40 12.28 4.17
C LEU A 166 -9.78 11.92 5.61
N GLN A 167 -10.70 10.99 5.78
CA GLN A 167 -11.12 10.49 7.10
C GLN A 167 -9.95 9.85 7.83
N TYR A 168 -9.15 9.07 7.10
CA TYR A 168 -7.96 8.43 7.63
C TYR A 168 -6.89 9.46 8.04
N LEU A 169 -6.48 10.31 7.11
CA LEU A 169 -5.48 11.36 7.35
C LEU A 169 -5.91 12.29 8.51
N GLY A 170 -7.20 12.66 8.57
CA GLY A 170 -7.73 13.47 9.68
C GLY A 170 -7.72 12.74 11.02
N GLY A 171 -8.03 11.44 11.04
CA GLY A 171 -7.90 10.61 12.23
C GLY A 171 -6.45 10.46 12.72
N GLN A 172 -5.48 10.58 11.81
CA GLN A 172 -4.05 10.55 12.11
C GLN A 172 -3.47 11.92 12.49
N GLY A 173 -4.30 12.97 12.60
CA GLY A 173 -3.85 14.31 13.02
C GLY A 173 -3.49 15.26 11.89
N ALA A 174 -3.79 14.92 10.63
CA ALA A 174 -3.70 15.89 9.55
C ALA A 174 -4.67 17.06 9.80
N SER A 175 -4.18 18.28 9.67
CA SER A 175 -4.98 19.47 9.94
C SER A 175 -6.10 19.65 8.91
N SER A 176 -7.28 20.09 9.34
CA SER A 176 -8.45 20.31 8.48
C SER A 176 -8.18 21.24 7.30
N SER A 177 -7.24 22.18 7.45
CA SER A 177 -6.77 23.05 6.36
C SER A 177 -6.07 22.25 5.25
N VAL A 178 -5.16 21.34 5.61
CA VAL A 178 -4.46 20.46 4.66
C VAL A 178 -5.44 19.46 4.04
N LEU A 179 -6.36 18.89 4.84
CA LEU A 179 -7.43 18.01 4.33
C LEU A 179 -8.34 18.74 3.35
N GLY A 180 -8.71 19.99 3.62
CA GLY A 180 -9.49 20.80 2.69
C GLY A 180 -8.74 21.07 1.38
N LYS A 181 -7.43 21.36 1.45
CA LYS A 181 -6.58 21.50 0.26
C LYS A 181 -6.46 20.20 -0.53
N LEU A 182 -6.32 19.06 0.15
CA LEU A 182 -6.31 17.72 -0.46
C LEU A 182 -7.62 17.44 -1.20
N ALA A 183 -8.76 17.66 -0.54
CA ALA A 183 -10.08 17.49 -1.13
C ALA A 183 -10.23 18.34 -2.42
N LYS A 184 -9.84 19.62 -2.37
CA LYS A 184 -9.82 20.49 -3.55
C LYS A 184 -8.86 20.01 -4.63
N ALA A 185 -7.67 19.56 -4.25
CA ALA A 185 -6.65 19.06 -5.20
C ALA A 185 -7.17 17.87 -6.00
N TRP A 186 -7.97 17.01 -5.37
CA TRP A 186 -8.59 15.84 -6.02
C TRP A 186 -9.90 16.17 -6.74
N GLY A 187 -10.40 17.40 -6.67
CA GLY A 187 -11.68 17.79 -7.27
C GLY A 187 -12.90 17.29 -6.48
N THR A 188 -12.72 16.94 -5.21
CA THR A 188 -13.78 16.43 -4.32
C THR A 188 -14.17 17.42 -3.22
N GLY A 189 -13.38 18.48 -3.03
CA GLY A 189 -13.67 19.57 -2.11
C GLY A 189 -14.53 20.63 -2.77
N GLY A 190 -15.84 20.59 -2.48
CA GLY A 190 -16.78 21.69 -2.72
C GLY A 190 -16.64 22.81 -1.70
#